data_AF-A0A952NZ13-F1
#
_entry.id   AF-A0A952NZ13-F1
#
_cell.length_a   1.000
_cell.length_b   1.000
_cell.length_c   1.000
_cell.angle_alpha   90.00
_cell.angle_beta   90.00
_cell.angle_gamma   90.00
#
_symmetry.space_group_name_H-M   'P 1'
#
loop_
_entity.id
_entity.type
_entity.pdbx_description
1 polymer ?
#
loop_
_entity_poly.entity_id
_entity_poly.type
_entity_poly.pdbx_seq_one_letter_code
_entity_poly.pdbx_strand_id
1 'polypeptide(L)'
;MKSKSPKMWFGFDVVSEAGRFPRPQRIEFWKDKDFASLTPESPFHYKSDALLGLALYQLHPKWNSAHLPEKGQTFAADLWRSLEPHFELHLRAQPRVTALREQLKSKNFPPAQAFARAYSEIVAHAADGQGFDFTKLEPLTEAVDELEQNLGRPLLYDFSLHFDQETRASLQCLHSLLFHTRTLVAMDMNSFIQDATHEAIKVDSITDYLARGEYVANDALLYWNFKKMREHMEPAAAEHMEHAFLTYSHNGAYLIESLPKSFLNGMKSDELEETLYLVQMDWLLGTDAGLLFRIREELYGMFDGYEKIFWTDANDRGPRVHDRLSVQCEISERSLLGTAA
;
A
#
# COMPACT_ATOMS: atom_id res chain seq x y z
N MET A 1 -37.89 -1.98 19.30
CA MET A 1 -36.89 -3.02 18.99
C MET A 1 -35.56 -2.34 18.75
N LYS A 2 -34.53 -2.57 19.58
CA LYS A 2 -33.18 -2.07 19.27
C LYS A 2 -32.68 -2.89 18.07
N SER A 3 -32.50 -2.25 16.93
CA SER A 3 -31.78 -2.83 15.79
C SER A 3 -30.47 -3.43 16.32
N LYS A 4 -30.25 -4.74 16.14
CA LYS A 4 -28.94 -5.32 16.44
C LYS A 4 -27.98 -4.71 15.43
N SER A 5 -26.99 -3.95 15.92
CA SER A 5 -25.93 -3.42 15.05
C SER A 5 -25.35 -4.57 14.22
N PRO A 6 -25.13 -4.38 12.91
CA PRO A 6 -24.54 -5.39 12.06
C PRO A 6 -23.17 -5.80 12.59
N LYS A 7 -22.87 -7.09 12.48
CA LYS A 7 -21.64 -7.72 12.95
C LYS A 7 -21.06 -8.59 11.85
N MET A 8 -19.74 -8.68 11.81
CA MET A 8 -18.98 -9.56 10.93
C MET A 8 -18.04 -10.37 11.78
N TRP A 9 -18.12 -11.70 11.68
CA TRP A 9 -17.13 -12.59 12.26
C TRP A 9 -16.32 -13.22 11.14
N PHE A 10 -15.06 -12.80 11.04
CA PHE A 10 -14.10 -13.33 10.10
C PHE A 10 -13.42 -14.56 10.68
N GLY A 11 -13.35 -15.62 9.88
CA GLY A 11 -12.61 -16.85 10.18
C GLY A 11 -11.84 -17.27 8.93
N PHE A 12 -10.52 -17.21 9.00
CA PHE A 12 -9.64 -17.59 7.90
C PHE A 12 -8.24 -17.95 8.39
N ASP A 13 -7.49 -18.68 7.58
CA ASP A 13 -6.11 -19.04 7.84
C ASP A 13 -5.18 -18.43 6.80
N VAL A 14 -4.14 -17.74 7.23
CA VAL A 14 -3.03 -17.33 6.37
C VAL A 14 -2.05 -18.50 6.31
N VAL A 15 -1.93 -19.10 5.13
CA VAL A 15 -1.04 -20.23 4.86
C VAL A 15 0.22 -19.70 4.19
N SER A 16 1.35 -19.98 4.80
CA SER A 16 2.66 -19.51 4.37
C SER A 16 3.53 -20.67 3.87
N GLU A 17 4.47 -20.37 2.99
CA GLU A 17 5.54 -21.29 2.67
C GLU A 17 6.38 -21.54 3.93
N ALA A 18 6.70 -22.82 4.15
CA ALA A 18 7.56 -23.23 5.23
C ALA A 18 8.94 -22.60 5.09
N GLY A 19 9.34 -21.80 6.08
CA GLY A 19 10.58 -21.08 6.01
C GLY A 19 10.92 -20.38 7.30
N ARG A 20 12.05 -19.69 7.27
CA ARG A 20 12.49 -18.86 8.38
C ARG A 20 11.67 -17.58 8.46
N PHE A 21 11.55 -16.91 7.32
CA PHE A 21 10.65 -15.78 7.12
C PHE A 21 9.45 -16.36 6.38
N PRO A 22 8.29 -16.53 7.06
CA PRO A 22 7.14 -17.14 6.42
C PRO A 22 6.64 -16.22 5.30
N ARG A 23 6.42 -16.81 4.12
CA ARG A 23 5.95 -16.11 2.93
C ARG A 23 4.50 -16.49 2.67
N PRO A 24 3.53 -15.59 2.90
CA PRO A 24 2.12 -15.89 2.65
C PRO A 24 1.91 -16.36 1.21
N GLN A 25 1.30 -17.53 1.05
CA GLN A 25 0.99 -18.11 -0.26
C GLN A 25 -0.50 -18.00 -0.56
N ARG A 26 -1.34 -18.21 0.46
CA ARG A 26 -2.79 -18.11 0.32
C ARG A 26 -3.50 -17.83 1.65
N ILE A 27 -4.73 -17.39 1.55
CA ILE A 27 -5.67 -17.30 2.66
C ILE A 27 -6.78 -18.32 2.43
N GLU A 28 -7.07 -19.18 3.41
CA GLU A 28 -8.14 -20.18 3.34
C GLU A 28 -9.31 -19.75 4.22
N PHE A 29 -10.52 -19.68 3.68
CA PHE A 29 -11.71 -19.36 4.47
C PHE A 29 -12.18 -20.56 5.29
N TRP A 30 -12.59 -20.28 6.52
CA TRP A 30 -13.21 -21.27 7.38
C TRP A 30 -14.59 -21.70 6.87
N LYS A 31 -14.95 -22.95 7.17
CA LYS A 31 -16.27 -23.52 6.90
C LYS A 31 -17.09 -23.50 8.19
N ASP A 32 -18.41 -23.66 8.09
CA ASP A 32 -19.33 -23.59 9.24
C ASP A 32 -18.93 -24.49 10.42
N LYS A 33 -18.33 -25.65 10.13
CA LYS A 33 -17.82 -26.58 11.16
C LYS A 33 -16.68 -25.99 12.00
N ASP A 34 -15.85 -25.13 11.42
CA ASP A 34 -14.68 -24.54 12.05
C ASP A 34 -15.16 -23.44 13.00
N PHE A 35 -16.10 -22.60 12.56
CA PHE A 35 -16.81 -21.62 13.40
C PHE A 35 -17.54 -22.27 14.58
N ALA A 36 -18.18 -23.44 14.38
CA ALA A 36 -18.90 -24.13 15.46
C ALA A 36 -18.01 -24.59 16.62
N SER A 37 -16.69 -24.73 16.37
CA SER A 37 -15.72 -25.21 17.36
C SER A 37 -15.02 -24.10 18.16
N LEU A 38 -15.26 -22.83 17.80
CA LEU A 38 -14.49 -21.69 18.29
C LEU A 38 -15.40 -20.54 18.70
N THR A 39 -14.82 -19.56 19.40
CA THR A 39 -15.51 -18.34 19.81
C THR A 39 -14.79 -17.14 19.21
N PRO A 40 -15.51 -16.12 18.70
CA PRO A 40 -14.88 -14.95 18.11
C PRO A 40 -14.02 -14.21 19.13
N GLU A 41 -12.83 -13.80 18.71
CA GLU A 41 -11.95 -12.92 19.49
C GLU A 41 -12.21 -11.45 19.15
N SER A 42 -11.76 -10.57 20.05
CA SER A 42 -11.73 -9.13 19.76
C SER A 42 -10.60 -8.81 18.79
N PRO A 43 -10.77 -7.82 17.89
CA PRO A 43 -9.70 -7.41 17.00
C PRO A 43 -8.43 -7.01 17.75
N PHE A 44 -7.28 -7.16 17.11
CA PHE A 44 -6.02 -6.65 17.66
C PHE A 44 -6.07 -5.14 17.90
N HIS A 45 -5.14 -4.64 18.71
CA HIS A 45 -5.09 -3.21 19.08
C HIS A 45 -5.11 -2.28 17.85
N TYR A 46 -4.32 -2.61 16.83
CA TYR A 46 -4.28 -1.90 15.55
C TYR A 46 -5.20 -2.49 14.47
N LYS A 47 -6.01 -3.49 14.83
CA LYS A 47 -7.08 -4.09 14.01
C LYS A 47 -6.62 -4.68 12.67
N SER A 48 -5.35 -5.01 12.50
CA SER A 48 -4.82 -5.57 11.24
C SER A 48 -5.53 -6.85 10.82
N ASP A 49 -5.91 -7.69 11.78
CA ASP A 49 -6.72 -8.89 11.59
C ASP A 49 -8.11 -8.58 10.99
N ALA A 50 -8.80 -7.59 11.54
CA ALA A 50 -10.11 -7.18 11.06
C ALA A 50 -10.05 -6.41 9.74
N LEU A 51 -9.04 -5.54 9.55
CA LEU A 51 -8.81 -4.81 8.31
C LEU A 51 -8.47 -5.75 7.16
N LEU A 52 -7.66 -6.79 7.42
CA LEU A 52 -7.41 -7.87 6.47
C LEU A 52 -8.70 -8.58 6.07
N GLY A 53 -9.53 -8.97 7.04
CA GLY A 53 -10.83 -9.61 6.78
C GLY A 53 -11.80 -8.71 5.99
N LEU A 54 -11.83 -7.41 6.29
CA LEU A 54 -12.64 -6.44 5.56
C LEU A 54 -12.16 -6.26 4.11
N ALA A 55 -10.84 -6.11 3.90
CA ALA A 55 -10.25 -6.01 2.57
C ALA A 55 -10.52 -7.27 1.73
N LEU A 56 -10.32 -8.46 2.30
CA LEU A 56 -10.69 -9.74 1.68
C LEU A 56 -12.16 -9.78 1.30
N TYR A 57 -13.04 -9.33 2.19
CA TYR A 57 -14.47 -9.30 1.91
C TYR A 57 -14.80 -8.34 0.76
N GLN A 58 -14.12 -7.20 0.61
CA GLN A 58 -14.35 -6.34 -0.55
C GLN A 58 -13.86 -6.97 -1.86
N LEU A 59 -12.67 -7.58 -1.85
CA LEU A 59 -12.02 -8.12 -3.05
C LEU A 59 -12.62 -9.46 -3.50
N HIS A 60 -13.17 -10.25 -2.59
CA HIS A 60 -13.59 -11.61 -2.88
C HIS A 60 -15.11 -11.71 -3.12
N PRO A 61 -15.59 -11.74 -4.38
CA PRO A 61 -17.02 -11.65 -4.69
C PRO A 61 -17.82 -12.84 -4.20
N LYS A 62 -17.19 -14.02 -4.06
CA LYS A 62 -17.85 -15.28 -3.70
C LYS A 62 -17.72 -15.68 -2.24
N TRP A 63 -17.15 -14.82 -1.38
CA TRP A 63 -16.98 -15.19 0.02
C TRP A 63 -18.35 -15.13 0.70
N ASN A 64 -18.89 -16.30 1.00
CA ASN A 64 -20.20 -16.48 1.60
C ASN A 64 -20.07 -17.30 2.90
N SER A 65 -20.63 -16.77 3.99
CA SER A 65 -20.68 -17.40 5.31
C SER A 65 -21.89 -16.84 6.05
N ALA A 66 -22.53 -17.66 6.88
CA ALA A 66 -23.63 -17.20 7.75
C ALA A 66 -23.19 -16.12 8.77
N HIS A 67 -21.89 -15.96 8.96
CA HIS A 67 -21.25 -14.99 9.86
C HIS A 67 -20.90 -13.66 9.18
N LEU A 68 -21.17 -13.54 7.88
CA LEU A 68 -20.91 -12.36 7.07
C LEU A 68 -22.23 -11.82 6.50
N PRO A 69 -22.36 -10.50 6.31
CA PRO A 69 -23.49 -9.92 5.61
C PRO A 69 -23.52 -10.37 4.15
N GLU A 70 -24.69 -10.28 3.54
CA GLU A 70 -24.84 -10.47 2.09
C GLU A 70 -24.00 -9.42 1.33
N LYS A 71 -23.39 -9.86 0.21
CA LYS A 71 -22.63 -8.96 -0.66
C LYS A 71 -23.50 -7.81 -1.17
N GLY A 72 -22.89 -6.64 -1.31
CA GLY A 72 -23.57 -5.42 -1.77
C GLY A 72 -24.16 -4.57 -0.64
N GLN A 73 -24.13 -5.03 0.61
CA GLN A 73 -24.39 -4.16 1.76
C GLN A 73 -23.21 -3.20 1.96
N THR A 74 -23.49 -1.91 2.16
CA THR A 74 -22.44 -0.88 2.31
C THR A 74 -21.69 -0.99 3.64
N PHE A 75 -22.27 -1.67 4.64
CA PHE A 75 -21.75 -1.78 6.00
C PHE A 75 -20.26 -2.16 6.04
N ALA A 76 -19.85 -3.22 5.32
CA ALA A 76 -18.46 -3.65 5.32
C ALA A 76 -17.52 -2.62 4.67
N ALA A 77 -17.98 -1.93 3.62
CA ALA A 77 -17.19 -0.92 2.92
C ALA A 77 -17.03 0.34 3.76
N ASP A 78 -18.11 0.78 4.41
CA ASP A 78 -18.12 1.94 5.29
C ASP A 78 -17.28 1.69 6.54
N LEU A 79 -17.34 0.47 7.09
CA LEU A 79 -16.51 0.04 8.22
C LEU A 79 -15.02 0.03 7.86
N TRP A 80 -14.67 -0.54 6.70
CA TRP A 80 -13.28 -0.51 6.20
C TRP A 80 -12.79 0.93 6.03
N ARG A 81 -13.53 1.79 5.31
CA ARG A 81 -13.17 3.20 5.10
C ARG A 81 -12.98 3.99 6.41
N SER A 82 -13.75 3.65 7.43
CA SER A 82 -13.70 4.33 8.73
C SER A 82 -12.53 3.88 9.61
N LEU A 83 -11.99 2.69 9.35
CA LEU A 83 -10.94 2.06 10.17
C LEU A 83 -9.57 2.05 9.50
N GLU A 84 -9.53 2.08 8.16
CA GLU A 84 -8.32 1.97 7.36
C GLU A 84 -7.54 3.30 7.37
N PRO A 85 -6.37 3.37 8.05
CA PRO A 85 -5.60 4.60 8.14
C PRO A 85 -5.10 5.09 6.77
N HIS A 86 -4.78 4.19 5.85
CA HIS A 86 -4.33 4.58 4.51
C HIS A 86 -5.42 5.26 3.69
N PHE A 87 -6.69 4.92 3.93
CA PHE A 87 -7.83 5.58 3.30
C PHE A 87 -8.00 7.00 3.86
N GLU A 88 -7.89 7.17 5.18
CA GLU A 88 -7.90 8.49 5.80
C GLU A 88 -6.77 9.40 5.28
N LEU A 89 -5.54 8.88 5.24
CA LEU A 89 -4.38 9.61 4.73
C LEU A 89 -4.57 10.02 3.26
N HIS A 90 -5.12 9.11 2.44
CA HIS A 90 -5.47 9.40 1.06
C HIS A 90 -6.45 10.59 0.96
N LEU A 91 -7.53 10.59 1.76
CA LEU A 91 -8.51 11.68 1.79
C LEU A 91 -7.89 13.01 2.24
N ARG A 92 -7.02 12.98 3.26
CA ARG A 92 -6.33 14.18 3.76
C ARG A 92 -5.36 14.78 2.74
N ALA A 93 -4.78 13.97 1.86
CA ALA A 93 -3.88 14.43 0.79
C ALA A 93 -4.63 15.00 -0.43
N GLN A 94 -5.89 14.59 -0.67
CA GLN A 94 -6.64 14.96 -1.88
C GLN A 94 -6.68 16.46 -2.20
N PRO A 95 -6.92 17.38 -1.24
CA PRO A 95 -6.96 18.80 -1.57
C PRO A 95 -5.66 19.33 -2.19
N ARG A 96 -4.50 18.88 -1.68
CA ARG A 96 -3.18 19.29 -2.17
C ARG A 96 -2.86 18.62 -3.51
N VAL A 97 -3.13 17.33 -3.61
CA VAL A 97 -2.94 16.56 -4.85
C VAL A 97 -3.77 17.12 -6.00
N THR A 98 -5.05 17.44 -5.76
CA THR A 98 -5.93 18.05 -6.78
C THR A 98 -5.42 19.43 -7.21
N ALA A 99 -5.03 20.28 -6.26
CA ALA A 99 -4.48 21.60 -6.57
C ALA A 99 -3.19 21.53 -7.42
N LEU A 100 -2.35 20.52 -7.19
CA LEU A 100 -1.15 20.27 -8.01
C LEU A 100 -1.53 19.79 -9.42
N ARG A 101 -2.48 18.85 -9.51
CA ARG A 101 -2.98 18.27 -10.78
C ARG A 101 -3.61 19.30 -11.71
N GLU A 102 -4.36 20.25 -11.15
CA GLU A 102 -4.95 21.36 -11.91
C GLU A 102 -3.88 22.18 -12.65
N GLN A 103 -2.70 22.36 -12.04
CA GLN A 103 -1.58 23.05 -12.67
C GLN A 103 -0.86 22.21 -13.73
N LEU A 104 -0.87 20.87 -13.59
CA LEU A 104 -0.29 19.94 -14.56
C LEU A 104 -1.13 19.77 -15.82
N LYS A 105 -2.38 20.24 -15.84
CA LYS A 105 -3.35 20.05 -16.95
C LYS A 105 -3.50 18.57 -17.34
N SER A 106 -3.48 17.67 -16.36
CA SER A 106 -3.58 16.22 -16.59
C SER A 106 -4.85 15.87 -17.36
N LYS A 107 -4.71 15.11 -18.45
CA LYS A 107 -5.85 14.56 -19.21
C LYS A 107 -6.06 13.09 -18.84
N ASN A 108 -7.26 12.56 -19.07
CA ASN A 108 -7.54 11.13 -18.93
C ASN A 108 -6.59 10.30 -19.82
N PHE A 109 -6.00 9.25 -19.24
CA PHE A 109 -5.00 8.39 -19.87
C PHE A 109 -5.62 7.05 -20.32
N PRO A 110 -5.69 6.75 -21.64
CA PRO A 110 -6.12 5.45 -22.14
C PRO A 110 -5.38 4.23 -21.54
N PRO A 111 -4.05 4.27 -21.25
CA PRO A 111 -3.34 3.17 -20.60
C PRO A 111 -3.94 2.72 -19.26
N ALA A 112 -4.57 3.64 -18.50
CA ALA A 112 -5.17 3.32 -17.21
C ALA A 112 -6.34 2.33 -17.34
N GLN A 113 -7.07 2.35 -18.46
CA GLN A 113 -8.20 1.42 -18.68
C GLN A 113 -7.74 0.01 -19.01
N ALA A 114 -6.64 -0.14 -19.76
CA ALA A 114 -6.07 -1.45 -20.06
C ALA A 114 -5.54 -2.11 -18.79
N PHE A 115 -4.81 -1.35 -17.97
CA PHE A 115 -4.36 -1.79 -16.65
C PHE A 115 -5.54 -2.21 -15.76
N ALA A 116 -6.60 -1.39 -15.66
CA ALA A 116 -7.76 -1.70 -14.81
C ALA A 116 -8.43 -3.04 -15.17
N ARG A 117 -8.47 -3.39 -16.46
CA ARG A 117 -9.00 -4.70 -16.91
C ARG A 117 -8.07 -5.84 -16.50
N ALA A 118 -6.78 -5.73 -16.81
CA ALA A 118 -5.79 -6.74 -16.43
C ALA A 118 -5.78 -6.97 -14.91
N TYR A 119 -5.77 -5.88 -14.13
CA TYR A 119 -5.90 -5.90 -12.68
C TYR A 119 -7.15 -6.67 -12.22
N SER A 120 -8.32 -6.35 -12.78
CA SER A 120 -9.59 -7.00 -12.40
C SER A 120 -9.57 -8.49 -12.71
N GLU A 121 -9.01 -8.90 -13.85
CA GLU A 121 -8.86 -10.31 -14.23
C GLU A 121 -7.91 -11.06 -13.29
N ILE A 122 -6.76 -10.46 -12.97
CA ILE A 122 -5.76 -11.03 -12.07
C ILE A 122 -6.34 -11.23 -10.65
N VAL A 123 -6.96 -10.19 -10.09
CA VAL A 123 -7.56 -10.27 -8.75
C VAL A 123 -8.72 -11.27 -8.71
N ALA A 124 -9.54 -11.32 -9.76
CA ALA A 124 -10.60 -12.32 -9.87
C ALA A 124 -10.05 -13.76 -9.99
N HIS A 125 -8.86 -13.93 -10.58
CA HIS A 125 -8.18 -15.22 -10.64
C HIS A 125 -7.57 -15.63 -9.30
N ALA A 126 -7.08 -14.67 -8.51
CA ALA A 126 -6.58 -14.89 -7.15
C ALA A 126 -7.71 -15.23 -6.14
N ALA A 127 -8.90 -14.65 -6.32
CA ALA A 127 -10.08 -14.94 -5.50
C ALA A 127 -10.81 -16.21 -5.97
N ASP A 128 -10.50 -17.35 -5.36
CA ASP A 128 -11.09 -18.63 -5.75
C ASP A 128 -12.40 -18.96 -5.00
N GLY A 129 -12.81 -20.22 -4.89
CA GLY A 129 -14.03 -20.58 -4.13
C GLY A 129 -13.78 -20.78 -2.64
N GLN A 130 -12.52 -20.90 -2.23
CA GLN A 130 -12.08 -21.37 -0.93
C GLN A 130 -11.22 -20.34 -0.19
N GLY A 131 -10.84 -19.25 -0.85
CA GLY A 131 -9.89 -18.32 -0.30
C GLY A 131 -9.31 -17.33 -1.30
N PHE A 132 -8.11 -16.85 -1.00
CA PHE A 132 -7.37 -15.93 -1.83
C PHE A 132 -5.95 -16.45 -2.05
N ASP A 133 -5.56 -16.72 -3.30
CA ASP A 133 -4.25 -17.24 -3.67
C ASP A 133 -3.31 -16.10 -4.10
N PHE A 134 -2.34 -15.77 -3.25
CA PHE A 134 -1.38 -14.70 -3.51
C PHE A 134 -0.45 -15.02 -4.67
N THR A 135 -0.17 -16.31 -4.94
CA THR A 135 0.70 -16.70 -6.07
C THR A 135 0.12 -16.30 -7.41
N LYS A 136 -1.19 -16.05 -7.48
CA LYS A 136 -1.88 -15.56 -8.68
C LYS A 136 -1.73 -14.07 -8.91
N LEU A 137 -1.16 -13.32 -7.96
CA LEU A 137 -0.90 -11.90 -8.11
C LEU A 137 0.44 -11.59 -8.80
N GLU A 138 1.30 -12.59 -9.05
CA GLU A 138 2.59 -12.38 -9.73
C GLU A 138 2.47 -11.59 -11.05
N PRO A 139 1.49 -11.85 -11.94
CA PRO A 139 1.33 -11.07 -13.18
C PRO A 139 0.99 -9.59 -12.98
N LEU A 140 0.61 -9.18 -11.76
CA LEU A 140 0.29 -7.78 -11.47
C LEU A 140 1.54 -6.90 -11.47
N THR A 141 2.72 -7.43 -11.12
CA THR A 141 3.98 -6.67 -11.22
C THR A 141 4.29 -6.34 -12.68
N GLU A 142 4.15 -7.32 -13.58
CA GLU A 142 4.31 -7.13 -15.02
C GLU A 142 3.29 -6.13 -15.59
N ALA A 143 2.04 -6.17 -15.14
CA ALA A 143 1.01 -5.22 -15.55
C ALA A 143 1.32 -3.77 -15.10
N VAL A 144 1.93 -3.60 -13.92
CA VAL A 144 2.41 -2.29 -13.45
C VAL A 144 3.56 -1.79 -14.32
N ASP A 145 4.52 -2.66 -14.66
CA ASP A 145 5.65 -2.30 -15.51
C ASP A 145 5.19 -1.95 -16.94
N GLU A 146 4.22 -2.69 -17.48
CA GLU A 146 3.60 -2.37 -18.78
C GLU A 146 2.88 -1.01 -18.74
N LEU A 147 2.21 -0.68 -17.62
CA LEU A 147 1.60 0.63 -17.42
C LEU A 147 2.65 1.75 -17.43
N GLU A 148 3.76 1.60 -16.71
CA GLU A 148 4.86 2.59 -16.72
C GLU A 148 5.45 2.78 -18.12
N GLN A 149 5.68 1.69 -18.85
CA GLN A 149 6.15 1.73 -20.23
C GLN A 149 5.18 2.48 -21.15
N ASN A 150 3.87 2.21 -21.01
CA ASN A 150 2.82 2.86 -21.79
C ASN A 150 2.61 4.34 -21.39
N LEU A 151 2.88 4.71 -20.14
CA LEU A 151 2.90 6.10 -19.69
C LEU A 151 4.13 6.86 -20.22
N GLY A 152 5.22 6.15 -20.53
CA GLY A 152 6.49 6.73 -20.99
C GLY A 152 7.25 7.47 -19.89
N ARG A 153 6.91 7.21 -18.62
CA ARG A 153 7.53 7.81 -17.43
C ARG A 153 7.26 6.94 -16.20
N PRO A 154 8.11 7.01 -15.16
CA PRO A 154 7.93 6.21 -13.95
C PRO A 154 6.69 6.65 -13.16
N LEU A 155 6.13 5.74 -12.36
CA LEU A 155 5.14 6.03 -11.31
C LEU A 155 5.70 6.92 -10.22
N LEU A 156 7.02 6.87 -10.02
CA LEU A 156 7.73 7.67 -9.04
C LEU A 156 7.46 9.17 -9.28
N TYR A 157 6.78 9.78 -8.31
CA TYR A 157 6.28 11.16 -8.34
C TYR A 157 5.30 11.50 -9.48
N ASP A 158 4.68 10.52 -10.14
CA ASP A 158 3.62 10.77 -11.11
C ASP A 158 2.31 11.20 -10.41
N PHE A 159 1.97 12.49 -10.53
CA PHE A 159 0.71 13.03 -10.02
C PHE A 159 -0.45 12.94 -11.01
N SER A 160 -0.20 12.54 -12.24
CA SER A 160 -1.15 12.61 -13.34
C SER A 160 -1.86 11.29 -13.66
N LEU A 161 -1.39 10.15 -13.14
CA LEU A 161 -2.11 8.89 -13.21
C LEU A 161 -3.39 8.97 -12.37
N HIS A 162 -4.50 8.59 -12.99
CA HIS A 162 -5.81 8.53 -12.35
C HIS A 162 -6.60 7.32 -12.83
N PHE A 163 -7.11 6.55 -11.89
CA PHE A 163 -8.11 5.52 -12.13
C PHE A 163 -9.51 6.05 -11.85
N ASP A 164 -10.51 5.36 -12.39
CA ASP A 164 -11.88 5.54 -11.95
C ASP A 164 -12.04 5.15 -10.47
N GLN A 165 -13.16 5.54 -9.87
CA GLN A 165 -13.40 5.33 -8.44
C GLN A 165 -13.48 3.86 -8.05
N GLU A 166 -14.00 2.99 -8.92
CA GLU A 166 -14.17 1.56 -8.65
C GLU A 166 -12.81 0.86 -8.63
N THR A 167 -12.01 1.08 -9.68
CA THR A 167 -10.63 0.58 -9.77
C THR A 167 -9.79 1.08 -8.59
N ARG A 168 -9.87 2.38 -8.25
CA ARG A 168 -9.14 2.94 -7.10
C ARG A 168 -9.55 2.27 -5.79
N ALA A 169 -10.85 2.12 -5.54
CA ALA A 169 -11.34 1.50 -4.30
C ALA A 169 -10.86 0.04 -4.18
N SER A 170 -10.88 -0.70 -5.29
CA SER A 170 -10.38 -2.07 -5.35
C SER A 170 -8.87 -2.12 -5.08
N LEU A 171 -8.07 -1.24 -5.70
CA LEU A 171 -6.63 -1.14 -5.45
C LEU A 171 -6.32 -0.79 -3.99
N GLN A 172 -7.08 0.12 -3.37
CA GLN A 172 -6.91 0.44 -1.96
C GLN A 172 -7.21 -0.77 -1.05
N CYS A 173 -8.22 -1.57 -1.40
CA CYS A 173 -8.49 -2.82 -0.70
C CYS A 173 -7.36 -3.84 -0.91
N LEU A 174 -6.78 -3.94 -2.12
CA LEU A 174 -5.63 -4.81 -2.37
C LEU A 174 -4.40 -4.38 -1.56
N HIS A 175 -4.09 -3.08 -1.52
CA HIS A 175 -3.01 -2.57 -0.68
C HIS A 175 -3.27 -2.91 0.81
N SER A 176 -4.48 -2.66 1.31
CA SER A 176 -4.89 -3.00 2.68
C SER A 176 -4.70 -4.50 2.97
N LEU A 177 -5.13 -5.37 2.03
CA LEU A 177 -4.92 -6.81 2.09
C LEU A 177 -3.44 -7.16 2.26
N LEU A 178 -2.57 -6.67 1.37
CA LEU A 178 -1.15 -7.00 1.35
C LEU A 178 -0.43 -6.47 2.61
N PHE A 179 -0.63 -5.18 2.93
CA PHE A 179 -0.02 -4.52 4.09
C PHE A 179 -0.41 -5.19 5.42
N HIS A 180 -1.69 -5.51 5.61
CA HIS A 180 -2.13 -6.16 6.84
C HIS A 180 -1.72 -7.63 6.90
N THR A 181 -1.57 -8.32 5.75
CA THR A 181 -0.95 -9.64 5.72
C THR A 181 0.48 -9.58 6.21
N ARG A 182 1.30 -8.64 5.70
CA ARG A 182 2.68 -8.39 6.18
C ARG A 182 2.71 -8.05 7.67
N THR A 183 1.74 -7.26 8.14
CA THR A 183 1.62 -6.93 9.57
C THR A 183 1.35 -8.16 10.44
N LEU A 184 0.43 -9.03 10.02
CA LEU A 184 0.16 -10.28 10.75
C LEU A 184 1.38 -11.20 10.77
N VAL A 185 2.11 -11.30 9.66
CA VAL A 185 3.38 -12.04 9.61
C VAL A 185 4.40 -11.47 10.59
N ALA A 186 4.60 -10.14 10.60
CA ALA A 186 5.51 -9.50 11.55
C ALA A 186 5.10 -9.75 13.00
N MET A 187 3.79 -9.72 13.30
CA MET A 187 3.26 -10.03 14.63
C MET A 187 3.55 -11.47 15.05
N ASP A 188 3.29 -12.44 14.16
CA ASP A 188 3.58 -13.85 14.43
C ASP A 188 5.08 -14.04 14.66
N MET A 189 5.93 -13.48 13.79
CA MET A 189 7.39 -13.51 13.94
C MET A 189 7.87 -12.93 15.29
N ASN A 190 7.37 -11.75 15.66
CA ASN A 190 7.73 -11.10 16.92
C ASN A 190 7.29 -11.91 18.15
N SER A 191 6.22 -12.72 18.05
CA SER A 191 5.76 -13.56 19.16
C SER A 191 6.76 -14.67 19.54
N PHE A 192 7.64 -15.04 18.62
CA PHE A 192 8.67 -16.05 18.85
C PHE A 192 10.00 -15.48 19.36
N ILE A 193 10.17 -14.15 19.37
CA ILE A 193 11.38 -13.51 19.87
C ILE A 193 11.28 -13.41 21.39
N GLN A 194 12.04 -14.26 22.09
CA GLN A 194 12.08 -14.29 23.56
C GLN A 194 13.20 -13.42 24.17
N ASP A 195 14.13 -12.96 23.34
CA ASP A 195 15.29 -12.18 23.76
C ASP A 195 15.02 -10.68 23.61
N ALA A 196 15.00 -9.96 24.74
CA ALA A 196 14.75 -8.53 24.79
C ALA A 196 15.82 -7.67 24.09
N THR A 197 16.96 -8.25 23.71
CA THR A 197 18.01 -7.56 22.94
C THR A 197 17.77 -7.58 21.43
N HIS A 198 16.83 -8.40 20.94
CA HIS A 198 16.46 -8.40 19.53
C HIS A 198 15.48 -7.28 19.25
N GLU A 199 15.75 -6.50 18.20
CA GLU A 199 14.78 -5.53 17.71
C GLU A 199 13.58 -6.25 17.10
N ALA A 200 12.38 -5.84 17.51
CA ALA A 200 11.15 -6.33 16.92
C ALA A 200 11.05 -5.86 15.47
N ILE A 201 10.52 -6.73 14.61
CA ILE A 201 10.14 -6.38 13.24
C ILE A 201 9.04 -5.33 13.31
N LYS A 202 9.27 -4.20 12.64
CA LYS A 202 8.32 -3.09 12.53
C LYS A 202 7.73 -3.07 11.12
N VAL A 203 6.52 -2.55 11.03
CA VAL A 203 5.82 -2.31 9.77
C VAL A 203 5.38 -0.85 9.82
N ASP A 204 5.94 -0.03 8.93
CA ASP A 204 5.65 1.40 8.87
C ASP A 204 4.94 1.74 7.55
N SER A 205 3.87 2.52 7.63
CA SER A 205 3.05 2.87 6.46
C SER A 205 3.73 3.83 5.46
N ILE A 206 4.85 4.44 5.84
CA ILE A 206 5.52 5.50 5.07
C ILE A 206 7.00 5.16 4.88
N THR A 207 7.75 4.94 5.96
CA THR A 207 9.21 4.81 5.89
C THR A 207 9.67 3.53 5.18
N ASP A 208 8.81 2.51 5.17
CA ASP A 208 9.03 1.26 4.42
C ASP A 208 9.02 1.49 2.89
N TYR A 209 8.40 2.59 2.42
CA TYR A 209 8.27 2.91 0.99
C TYR A 209 9.11 4.13 0.57
N LEU A 210 9.28 5.09 1.48
CA LEU A 210 10.06 6.31 1.29
C LEU A 210 11.15 6.39 2.35
N ALA A 211 12.21 5.61 2.15
CA ALA A 211 13.40 5.70 2.99
C ALA A 211 14.07 7.08 2.81
N ARG A 212 14.29 7.80 3.92
CA ARG A 212 15.07 9.05 3.98
C ARG A 212 14.53 10.17 3.08
N GLY A 213 13.23 10.46 3.18
CA GLY A 213 12.57 11.51 2.39
C GLY A 213 13.21 12.91 2.49
N GLU A 214 13.90 13.21 3.60
CA GLU A 214 14.70 14.40 3.79
C GLU A 214 15.91 14.48 2.83
N TYR A 215 16.56 13.36 2.51
CA TYR A 215 17.66 13.34 1.54
C TYR A 215 17.15 13.54 0.12
N VAL A 216 15.98 13.00 -0.20
CA VAL A 216 15.36 13.23 -1.51
C VAL A 216 14.99 14.70 -1.69
N ALA A 217 14.47 15.37 -0.65
CA ALA A 217 14.16 16.79 -0.70
C ALA A 217 15.43 17.64 -0.93
N ASN A 218 16.53 17.29 -0.26
CA ASN A 218 17.82 17.95 -0.46
C ASN A 218 18.36 17.76 -1.88
N ASP A 219 18.32 16.54 -2.41
CA ASP A 219 18.74 16.24 -3.78
C ASP A 219 17.87 16.97 -4.82
N ALA A 220 16.57 17.08 -4.56
CA ALA A 220 15.64 17.83 -5.40
C ALA A 220 15.97 19.33 -5.42
N LEU A 221 16.30 19.93 -4.27
CA LEU A 221 16.73 21.34 -4.22
C LEU A 221 18.04 21.58 -4.99
N LEU A 222 19.01 20.67 -4.86
CA LEU A 222 20.27 20.73 -5.61
C LEU A 222 20.00 20.66 -7.11
N TYR A 223 19.18 19.70 -7.55
CA TYR A 223 18.80 19.56 -8.95
C TYR A 223 18.04 20.80 -9.47
N TRP A 224 17.13 21.35 -8.67
CA TRP A 224 16.37 22.54 -9.06
C TRP A 224 17.27 23.77 -9.25
N ASN A 225 18.23 23.97 -8.35
CA ASN A 225 19.21 25.04 -8.50
C ASN A 225 20.12 24.81 -9.71
N PHE A 226 20.53 23.56 -9.98
CA PHE A 226 21.20 23.22 -11.23
C PHE A 226 20.38 23.62 -12.46
N LYS A 227 19.08 23.29 -12.52
CA LYS A 227 18.21 23.64 -13.65
C LYS A 227 18.16 25.15 -13.91
N LYS A 228 18.16 25.98 -12.87
CA LYS A 228 18.21 27.45 -12.99
C LYS A 228 19.54 27.96 -13.53
N MET A 229 20.65 27.33 -13.14
CA MET A 229 22.00 27.73 -13.55
C MET A 229 22.40 27.17 -14.92
N ARG A 230 21.75 26.09 -15.36
CA ARG A 230 22.11 25.33 -16.57
C ARG A 230 22.36 26.20 -17.80
N GLU A 231 21.50 27.18 -18.05
CA GLU A 231 21.60 28.06 -19.23
C GLU A 231 22.87 28.94 -19.25
N HIS A 232 23.54 29.08 -18.10
CA HIS A 232 24.76 29.86 -17.92
C HIS A 232 26.03 29.00 -17.87
N MET A 233 25.89 27.67 -18.02
CA MET A 233 26.99 26.72 -18.00
C MET A 233 27.47 26.40 -19.42
N GLU A 234 28.69 25.90 -19.53
CA GLU A 234 29.17 25.30 -20.78
C GLU A 234 28.33 24.05 -21.10
N PRO A 235 27.85 23.86 -22.35
CA PRO A 235 26.91 22.79 -22.69
C PRO A 235 27.37 21.38 -22.31
N ALA A 236 28.62 21.00 -22.57
CA ALA A 236 29.10 19.66 -22.23
C ALA A 236 29.16 19.43 -20.71
N ALA A 237 29.55 20.45 -19.94
CA ALA A 237 29.50 20.40 -18.48
C ALA A 237 28.06 20.30 -17.95
N ALA A 238 27.11 21.02 -18.55
CA ALA A 238 25.69 20.97 -18.20
C ALA A 238 25.10 19.58 -18.47
N GLU A 239 25.39 18.97 -19.61
CA GLU A 239 24.94 17.61 -19.98
C GLU A 239 25.52 16.56 -19.04
N HIS A 240 26.83 16.64 -18.73
CA HIS A 240 27.47 15.72 -17.81
C HIS A 240 26.87 15.79 -16.40
N MET A 241 26.58 17.01 -15.92
CA MET A 241 25.99 17.20 -14.61
C MET A 241 24.53 16.73 -14.56
N GLU A 242 23.74 16.96 -15.62
CA GLU A 242 22.39 16.40 -15.71
C GLU A 242 22.42 14.87 -15.66
N HIS A 243 23.31 14.24 -16.42
CA HIS A 243 23.49 12.78 -16.37
C HIS A 243 23.85 12.30 -14.97
N ALA A 244 24.73 13.00 -14.25
CA ALA A 244 25.09 12.67 -12.88
C ALA A 244 23.87 12.72 -11.93
N PHE A 245 23.04 13.76 -12.02
CA PHE A 245 21.80 13.84 -11.23
C PHE A 245 20.84 12.70 -11.56
N LEU A 246 20.63 12.40 -12.85
CA LEU A 246 19.75 11.31 -13.28
C LEU A 246 20.30 9.91 -12.94
N THR A 247 21.58 9.79 -12.61
CA THR A 247 22.21 8.52 -12.21
C THR A 247 22.19 8.35 -10.68
N TYR A 248 22.65 9.37 -9.95
CA TYR A 248 22.96 9.25 -8.52
C TYR A 248 21.89 9.87 -7.59
N SER A 249 21.11 10.84 -8.09
CA SER A 249 20.09 11.58 -7.34
C SER A 249 18.74 11.57 -8.08
N HIS A 250 18.46 10.45 -8.74
CA HIS A 250 17.34 10.33 -9.68
C HIS A 250 15.99 10.59 -9.01
N ASN A 251 15.80 10.19 -7.74
CA ASN A 251 14.57 10.49 -7.00
C ASN A 251 14.33 12.00 -6.89
N GLY A 252 15.35 12.76 -6.49
CA GLY A 252 15.26 14.21 -6.40
C GLY A 252 15.03 14.86 -7.77
N ALA A 253 15.68 14.36 -8.81
CA ALA A 253 15.49 14.83 -10.17
C ALA A 253 14.06 14.57 -10.68
N TYR A 254 13.54 13.35 -10.53
CA TYR A 254 12.17 12.98 -10.92
C TYR A 254 11.11 13.75 -10.13
N LEU A 255 11.36 14.04 -8.85
CA LEU A 255 10.46 14.87 -8.05
C LEU A 255 10.31 16.27 -8.67
N ILE A 256 11.43 16.91 -9.03
CA ILE A 256 11.41 18.23 -9.65
C ILE A 256 10.77 18.21 -11.05
N GLU A 257 11.15 17.25 -11.90
CA GLU A 257 10.61 17.15 -13.27
C GLU A 257 9.10 16.87 -13.29
N SER A 258 8.57 16.22 -12.24
CA SER A 258 7.15 15.91 -12.12
C SER A 258 6.29 17.07 -11.59
N LEU A 259 6.91 18.18 -11.15
CA LEU A 259 6.22 19.32 -10.56
C LEU A 259 6.02 20.47 -11.56
N PRO A 260 4.90 21.23 -11.46
CA PRO A 260 4.70 22.41 -12.29
C PRO A 260 5.79 23.46 -12.05
N LYS A 261 6.34 24.04 -13.12
CA LYS A 261 7.29 25.16 -13.01
C LYS A 261 6.70 26.35 -12.24
N SER A 262 5.38 26.58 -12.34
CA SER A 262 4.68 27.62 -11.57
C SER A 262 4.73 27.36 -10.07
N PHE A 263 4.58 26.10 -9.66
CA PHE A 263 4.66 25.67 -8.27
C PHE A 263 6.08 25.88 -7.71
N LEU A 264 7.09 25.40 -8.44
CA LEU A 264 8.50 25.50 -8.03
C LEU A 264 9.04 26.94 -7.95
N ASN A 265 8.56 27.83 -8.83
CA ASN A 265 8.94 29.24 -8.84
C ASN A 265 8.14 30.09 -7.84
N GLY A 266 7.02 29.57 -7.31
CA GLY A 266 6.13 30.30 -6.41
C GLY A 266 6.61 30.37 -4.96
N MET A 267 7.71 29.69 -4.61
CA MET A 267 8.15 29.50 -3.23
C MET A 267 9.59 30.00 -3.02
N LYS A 268 9.90 30.43 -1.78
CA LYS A 268 11.28 30.68 -1.37
C LYS A 268 12.04 29.36 -1.14
N SER A 269 13.36 29.40 -1.10
CA SER A 269 14.20 28.20 -0.96
C SER A 269 13.89 27.40 0.32
N ASP A 270 13.77 28.08 1.46
CA ASP A 270 13.52 27.42 2.75
C ASP A 270 12.11 26.79 2.82
N GLU A 271 11.12 27.49 2.25
CA GLU A 271 9.74 26.99 2.14
C GLU A 271 9.64 25.80 1.16
N LEU A 272 10.50 25.79 0.14
CA LEU A 272 10.51 24.74 -0.88
C LEU A 272 11.03 23.42 -0.32
N GLU A 273 12.00 23.42 0.62
CA GLU A 273 12.49 22.18 1.24
C GLU A 273 11.37 21.42 1.96
N GLU A 274 10.71 22.07 2.91
CA GLU A 274 9.60 21.50 3.67
C GLU A 274 8.44 21.10 2.74
N THR A 275 8.19 21.92 1.72
CA THR A 275 7.15 21.62 0.74
C THR A 275 7.49 20.38 -0.09
N LEU A 276 8.74 20.21 -0.53
CA LEU A 276 9.15 19.03 -1.28
C LEU A 276 9.02 17.76 -0.43
N TYR A 277 9.26 17.83 0.87
CA TYR A 277 8.96 16.72 1.77
C TYR A 277 7.46 16.38 1.79
N LEU A 278 6.59 17.38 1.93
CA LEU A 278 5.13 17.17 1.92
C LEU A 278 4.63 16.64 0.57
N VAL A 279 5.19 17.11 -0.54
CA VAL A 279 4.85 16.64 -1.89
C VAL A 279 5.16 15.15 -2.06
N GLN A 280 6.28 14.66 -1.52
CA GLN A 280 6.59 13.23 -1.55
C GLN A 280 5.53 12.40 -0.81
N MET A 281 5.08 12.89 0.35
CA MET A 281 4.02 12.24 1.13
C MET A 281 2.67 12.27 0.41
N ASP A 282 2.33 13.41 -0.19
CA ASP A 282 1.11 13.57 -0.98
C ASP A 282 1.10 12.66 -2.21
N TRP A 283 2.27 12.46 -2.85
CA TRP A 283 2.42 11.47 -3.91
C TRP A 283 2.14 10.07 -3.38
N LEU A 284 2.90 9.62 -2.37
CA LEU A 284 2.84 8.24 -1.87
C LEU A 284 1.44 7.85 -1.38
N LEU A 285 0.80 8.74 -0.62
CA LEU A 285 -0.45 8.46 0.09
C LEU A 285 -1.68 8.94 -0.67
N GLY A 286 -1.55 10.00 -1.48
CA GLY A 286 -2.67 10.70 -2.10
C GLY A 286 -2.89 10.41 -3.58
N THR A 287 -1.93 9.81 -4.28
CA THR A 287 -2.05 9.56 -5.73
C THR A 287 -2.26 8.09 -6.06
N ASP A 288 -2.83 7.84 -7.25
CA ASP A 288 -3.01 6.48 -7.77
C ASP A 288 -1.65 5.85 -8.14
N ALA A 289 -0.66 6.66 -8.55
CA ALA A 289 0.70 6.18 -8.78
C ALA A 289 1.40 5.75 -7.50
N GLY A 290 1.28 6.55 -6.42
CA GLY A 290 1.79 6.18 -5.10
C GLY A 290 1.12 4.93 -4.53
N LEU A 291 -0.18 4.74 -4.81
CA LEU A 291 -0.89 3.50 -4.45
C LEU A 291 -0.33 2.28 -5.21
N LEU A 292 -0.14 2.38 -6.53
CA LEU A 292 0.48 1.29 -7.30
C LEU A 292 1.92 1.01 -6.90
N PHE A 293 2.69 2.06 -6.60
CA PHE A 293 4.05 1.91 -6.08
C PHE A 293 4.04 1.07 -4.80
N ARG A 294 3.20 1.40 -3.81
CA ARG A 294 3.10 0.61 -2.57
C ARG A 294 2.64 -0.83 -2.82
N ILE A 295 1.66 -1.03 -3.69
CA ILE A 295 1.21 -2.39 -4.06
C ILE A 295 2.37 -3.19 -4.66
N ARG A 296 3.15 -2.59 -5.58
CA ARG A 296 4.30 -3.24 -6.19
C ARG A 296 5.37 -3.62 -5.15
N GLU A 297 5.72 -2.71 -4.25
CA GLU A 297 6.67 -3.01 -3.16
C GLU A 297 6.17 -4.14 -2.24
N GLU A 298 4.87 -4.15 -1.91
CA GLU A 298 4.27 -5.22 -1.11
C GLU A 298 4.29 -6.57 -1.84
N LEU A 299 4.09 -6.59 -3.16
CA LEU A 299 4.21 -7.80 -3.98
C LEU A 299 5.66 -8.29 -4.05
N TYR A 300 6.64 -7.40 -4.24
CA TYR A 300 8.06 -7.76 -4.16
C TYR A 300 8.40 -8.34 -2.78
N GLY A 301 7.93 -7.71 -1.70
CA GLY A 301 8.10 -8.25 -0.36
C GLY A 301 7.50 -9.65 -0.20
N MET A 302 6.30 -9.87 -0.76
CA MET A 302 5.63 -11.16 -0.68
C MET A 302 6.34 -12.28 -1.47
N PHE A 303 6.80 -11.99 -2.69
CA PHE A 303 7.41 -12.99 -3.58
C PHE A 303 8.91 -13.17 -3.34
N ASP A 304 9.66 -12.08 -3.21
CA ASP A 304 11.11 -12.13 -3.05
C ASP A 304 11.54 -12.30 -1.60
N GLY A 305 10.69 -11.87 -0.65
CA GLY A 305 10.86 -11.97 0.78
C GLY A 305 10.83 -10.60 1.49
N TYR A 306 10.02 -10.47 2.54
CA TYR A 306 9.90 -9.24 3.32
C TYR A 306 11.23 -8.84 3.97
N GLU A 307 12.08 -9.81 4.31
CA GLU A 307 13.45 -9.60 4.80
C GLU A 307 14.36 -8.88 3.81
N LYS A 308 14.09 -8.98 2.50
CA LYS A 308 14.89 -8.31 1.47
C LYS A 308 14.39 -6.91 1.17
N ILE A 309 13.08 -6.71 1.25
CA ILE A 309 12.42 -5.48 0.81
C ILE A 309 12.18 -4.52 1.97
N PHE A 310 11.66 -5.00 3.10
CA PHE A 310 11.24 -4.16 4.23
C PHE A 310 12.03 -4.37 5.51
N TRP A 311 12.48 -5.59 5.79
CA TRP A 311 13.10 -5.95 7.06
C TRP A 311 14.58 -6.30 6.88
N THR A 312 15.31 -5.42 6.19
CA THR A 312 16.72 -5.63 5.83
C THR A 312 17.65 -5.81 7.03
N ASP A 313 17.24 -5.32 8.20
CA ASP A 313 17.98 -5.44 9.45
C ASP A 313 17.53 -6.65 10.30
N ALA A 314 16.53 -7.43 9.85
CA ALA A 314 16.04 -8.57 10.59
C ALA A 314 17.13 -9.65 10.70
N ASN A 315 17.50 -9.98 11.93
CA ASN A 315 18.59 -10.89 12.19
C ASN A 315 18.23 -12.33 11.84
N ASP A 316 19.17 -13.01 11.21
CA ASP A 316 19.14 -14.42 10.83
C ASP A 316 19.32 -15.35 12.05
N ARG A 317 18.68 -15.07 13.20
CA ARG A 317 18.74 -15.93 14.40
C ARG A 317 17.39 -16.21 15.10
N GLY A 318 16.27 -16.04 14.40
CA GLY A 318 14.94 -16.41 14.91
C GLY A 318 14.57 -17.90 14.73
N PRO A 319 13.70 -18.46 15.61
CA PRO A 319 13.14 -19.80 15.45
C PRO A 319 12.12 -19.88 14.30
N ARG A 320 11.71 -21.11 13.94
CA ARG A 320 10.75 -21.36 12.86
C ARG A 320 9.35 -20.90 13.28
N VAL A 321 8.70 -20.15 12.39
CA VAL A 321 7.40 -19.52 12.57
C VAL A 321 6.29 -20.49 12.15
N HIS A 322 5.03 -20.20 12.47
CA HIS A 322 3.92 -21.05 12.03
C HIS A 322 3.76 -21.02 10.51
N ASP A 323 3.66 -22.19 9.89
CA ASP A 323 3.34 -22.31 8.46
C ASP A 323 1.83 -21.99 8.19
N ARG A 324 1.02 -21.83 9.26
CA ARG A 324 -0.41 -21.48 9.22
C ARG A 324 -0.76 -20.58 10.41
N LEU A 325 -1.24 -19.37 10.13
CA LEU A 325 -1.75 -18.42 11.13
C LEU A 325 -3.28 -18.33 11.05
N SER A 326 -3.97 -18.73 12.11
CA SER A 326 -5.43 -18.68 12.20
C SER A 326 -5.92 -17.33 12.73
N VAL A 327 -6.88 -16.72 12.02
CA VAL A 327 -7.50 -15.45 12.40
C VAL A 327 -9.00 -15.65 12.65
N GLN A 328 -9.46 -15.20 13.83
CA GLN A 328 -10.86 -15.29 14.25
C GLN A 328 -11.35 -14.03 14.97
N CYS A 329 -11.68 -12.98 14.23
CA CYS A 329 -12.10 -11.72 14.84
C CYS A 329 -13.56 -11.37 14.54
N GLU A 330 -14.28 -10.85 15.53
CA GLU A 330 -15.60 -10.22 15.35
C GLU A 330 -15.47 -8.69 15.37
N ILE A 331 -16.01 -8.04 14.35
CA ILE A 331 -16.11 -6.59 14.28
C ILE A 331 -17.55 -6.14 14.10
N SER A 332 -17.88 -4.98 14.69
CA SER A 332 -19.20 -4.36 14.61
C SER A 332 -19.07 -2.84 14.55
N GLU A 333 -20.17 -2.13 14.29
CA GLU A 333 -20.20 -0.66 14.40
C GLU A 333 -19.75 -0.16 15.78
N ARG A 334 -19.96 -0.93 16.85
CA ARG A 334 -19.50 -0.53 18.20
C ARG A 334 -17.98 -0.53 18.32
N SER A 335 -17.29 -1.33 17.49
CA SER A 335 -15.83 -1.36 17.41
C SER A 335 -15.24 -0.06 16.84
N LEU A 336 -16.07 0.84 16.27
CA LEU A 336 -15.68 2.20 15.85
C LEU A 336 -15.56 3.16 17.03
N LEU A 337 -16.28 2.93 18.13
CA LEU A 337 -16.46 3.92 19.20
C LEU A 337 -15.44 3.82 20.34
N GLY A 338 -14.49 2.88 20.28
CA GLY A 338 -13.47 2.71 21.32
C GLY A 338 -14.03 2.38 22.72
N THR A 339 -15.33 2.14 22.84
CA THR A 339 -15.94 1.70 24.10
C THR A 339 -15.58 0.25 24.29
N ALA A 340 -14.56 0.02 25.12
CA ALA A 340 -14.31 -1.26 25.76
C ALA A 340 -15.65 -1.81 26.30
N ALA A 341 -15.90 -3.09 26.04
CA ALA A 341 -17.03 -3.80 26.62
C ALA A 341 -16.91 -3.86 28.14
#